data_AF-A0A0C9Z8E9-F1
#
_entry.id   AF-A0A0C9Z8E9-F1
#
_cell.length_a   1.000
_cell.length_b   1.000
_cell.length_c   1.000
_cell.angle_alpha   90.00
_cell.angle_beta   90.00
_cell.angle_gamma   90.00
#
_symmetry.space_group_name_H-M   'P 1'
#
loop_
_entity.id
_entity.type
_entity.pdbx_description
1 polymer ?
#
loop_
_entity_poly.entity_id
_entity_poly.type
_entity_poly.pdbx_seq_one_letter_code
_entity_poly.pdbx_strand_id
1 'polypeptide(L)'
;PHQTLHHLLVYVQWFDMVPQQQADVDLATRLHILKRATRASGDFLGDIFPLDQIKSYAHLVPHFGEAADNRFTSTNSFHSAQSFWLNSYFDKEFYYALS
;
A
#
# COMPACT_ATOMS: atom_id res chain seq x y z
N PRO A 1 -29.65 -4.03 -19.88
CA PRO A 1 -29.03 -4.84 -18.81
C PRO A 1 -27.97 -4.04 -18.05
N HIS A 2 -28.39 -3.32 -17.01
CA HIS A 2 -27.47 -2.68 -16.07
C HIS A 2 -27.04 -3.74 -15.05
N GLN A 3 -25.90 -4.39 -15.28
CA GLN A 3 -25.23 -5.14 -14.21
C GLN A 3 -24.81 -4.13 -13.14
N THR A 4 -25.53 -4.14 -12.02
CA THR A 4 -25.23 -3.35 -10.85
C THR A 4 -23.87 -3.77 -10.30
N LEU A 5 -22.95 -2.80 -10.16
CA LEU A 5 -21.60 -2.93 -9.57
C LEU A 5 -21.58 -3.64 -8.20
N HIS A 6 -22.73 -3.76 -7.54
CA HIS A 6 -22.98 -4.51 -6.30
C HIS A 6 -22.50 -5.97 -6.31
N HIS A 7 -22.24 -6.58 -7.48
CA HIS A 7 -21.78 -7.98 -7.57
C HIS A 7 -20.27 -8.15 -7.82
N LEU A 8 -19.53 -7.07 -8.13
CA LEU A 8 -18.08 -7.17 -8.31
C LEU A 8 -17.42 -7.17 -6.95
N LEU A 9 -16.69 -8.25 -6.65
CA LEU A 9 -15.86 -8.36 -5.46
C LEU A 9 -14.41 -8.01 -5.82
N VAL A 10 -13.73 -7.36 -4.89
CA VAL A 10 -12.29 -7.13 -4.98
C VAL A 10 -11.59 -7.84 -3.84
N TYR A 11 -10.42 -8.40 -4.14
CA TYR A 11 -9.46 -8.75 -3.11
C TYR A 11 -8.61 -7.53 -2.81
N VAL A 12 -8.52 -7.17 -1.53
CA VAL A 12 -7.59 -6.15 -1.06
C VAL A 12 -6.53 -6.78 -0.18
N GLN A 13 -5.38 -6.14 -0.14
CA GLN A 13 -4.29 -6.48 0.75
C GLN A 13 -4.15 -5.42 1.82
N TRP A 14 -3.86 -5.85 3.04
CA TRP A 14 -3.73 -4.94 4.18
C TRP A 14 -2.28 -4.46 4.32
N PHE A 15 -2.16 -3.19 4.71
CA PHE A 15 -0.88 -2.53 4.94
C PHE A 15 -0.96 -1.77 6.26
N ASP A 16 0.05 -1.95 7.10
CA ASP A 16 0.14 -1.30 8.40
C ASP A 16 1.14 -0.14 8.32
N MET A 17 0.78 1.01 8.88
CA MET A 17 1.75 2.10 9.11
C MET A 17 2.77 1.65 10.15
N VAL A 18 4.06 1.82 9.84
CA VAL A 18 5.14 1.48 10.77
C VAL A 18 5.47 2.71 11.61
N PRO A 19 5.40 2.63 12.96
CA PRO A 19 5.89 3.71 13.81
C PRO A 19 7.38 3.91 13.58
N GLN A 20 7.77 5.08 13.10
CA GLN A 20 9.17 5.40 12.82
C GLN A 20 9.78 6.20 13.98
N GLN A 21 10.89 5.72 14.55
CA GLN A 21 11.39 6.16 15.86
C GLN A 21 11.87 7.62 15.95
N GLN A 22 12.10 8.30 14.82
CA GLN A 22 12.59 9.69 14.79
C GLN A 22 11.63 10.69 14.13
N ALA A 23 10.72 10.23 13.26
CA ALA A 23 9.67 10.99 12.60
C ALA A 23 8.74 9.97 11.95
N ASP A 24 7.42 10.22 11.92
CA ASP A 24 6.43 9.29 11.33
C ASP A 24 6.56 9.11 9.80
N VAL A 25 7.51 9.82 9.19
CA VAL A 25 7.81 9.85 7.76
C VAL A 25 9.32 9.71 7.49
N ASP A 26 9.67 9.11 6.36
CA ASP A 26 11.04 9.08 5.85
C ASP A 26 11.54 10.52 5.62
N LEU A 27 12.73 10.87 6.12
CA LEU A 27 13.19 12.27 6.13
C LEU A 27 13.59 12.79 4.74
N ALA A 28 13.99 11.90 3.84
CA ALA A 28 14.39 12.26 2.49
C ALA A 28 13.18 12.51 1.57
N THR A 29 12.16 11.65 1.71
CA THR A 29 10.97 11.65 0.83
C THR A 29 9.74 12.30 1.47
N ARG A 30 9.73 12.46 2.80
CA ARG A 30 8.56 12.86 3.61
C ARG A 30 7.35 11.94 3.47
N LEU A 31 7.58 10.69 3.07
CA LEU A 31 6.53 9.69 2.90
C LEU A 31 6.48 8.72 4.08
N HIS A 32 5.28 8.31 4.47
CA HIS A 32 5.10 7.24 5.45
C HIS A 32 5.53 5.90 4.88
N ILE A 33 6.19 5.08 5.70
CA ILE A 33 6.50 3.70 5.35
C ILE A 33 5.38 2.78 5.87
N LEU A 34 4.80 2.04 4.95
CA LEU A 34 3.88 0.96 5.23
C LEU A 34 4.61 -0.38 5.15
N LYS A 35 4.18 -1.32 5.99
CA LYS A 35 4.51 -2.74 5.83
C LYS A 35 3.29 -3.51 5.39
N ARG A 36 3.52 -4.50 4.54
CA ARG A 36 2.47 -5.45 4.16
C ARG A 36 2.09 -6.27 5.39
N ALA A 37 0.81 -6.35 5.68
CA ALA A 37 0.31 -7.15 6.78
C ALA A 37 0.44 -8.64 6.43
N THR A 38 0.96 -9.43 7.38
CA THR A 38 1.11 -10.88 7.24
C THR A 38 0.44 -11.61 8.39
N ARG A 39 -0.13 -12.78 8.10
CA ARG A 39 -0.60 -13.71 9.12
C ARG A 39 0.59 -14.30 9.87
N ALA A 40 0.33 -14.94 11.01
CA ALA A 40 1.35 -15.69 11.75
C ALA A 40 2.01 -16.81 10.92
N SER A 41 1.33 -17.32 9.89
CA SER A 41 1.90 -18.29 8.92
C SER A 41 2.91 -17.67 7.95
N GLY A 42 2.99 -16.34 7.85
CA GLY A 42 3.77 -15.63 6.84
C GLY A 42 2.99 -15.30 5.56
N ASP A 43 1.76 -15.80 5.41
CA ASP A 43 0.92 -15.47 4.26
C ASP A 43 0.42 -14.02 4.32
N PHE A 44 0.22 -13.41 3.16
CA PHE A 44 -0.31 -12.05 3.11
C PHE A 44 -1.74 -11.96 3.65
N LEU A 45 -1.97 -10.95 4.50
CA LEU A 45 -3.28 -10.64 5.03
C LEU A 45 -4.04 -9.75 4.05
N GLY A 46 -5.31 -10.07 3.85
CA GLY A 46 -6.20 -9.37 2.95
C GLY A 46 -7.65 -9.75 3.21
N ASP A 47 -8.55 -9.06 2.53
CA ASP A 47 -10.00 -9.24 2.67
C ASP A 47 -10.68 -9.16 1.29
N ILE A 48 -11.92 -9.63 1.21
CA ILE A 48 -12.74 -9.57 0.00
C ILE A 48 -14.01 -8.78 0.31
N PHE A 49 -14.23 -7.69 -0.41
CA PHE A 49 -15.44 -6.88 -0.24
C PHE A 49 -15.97 -6.34 -1.58
N PRO A 50 -17.23 -5.90 -1.64
CA PRO A 50 -17.83 -5.32 -2.85
C PRO A 50 -17.10 -4.07 -3.35
N LEU A 51 -16.84 -3.99 -4.65
CA LEU A 51 -16.08 -2.91 -5.29
C LEU A 51 -16.68 -1.52 -5.00
N ASP A 52 -17.99 -1.43 -4.87
CA ASP A 52 -18.72 -0.19 -4.56
C ASP A 52 -18.49 0.34 -3.14
N GLN A 53 -17.82 -0.43 -2.27
CA GLN A 53 -17.38 0.01 -0.95
C GLN A 53 -16.04 0.76 -0.98
N ILE A 54 -15.26 0.70 -2.08
CA ILE A 54 -14.04 1.50 -2.22
C ILE A 54 -14.43 2.99 -2.29
N LYS A 55 -13.93 3.78 -1.33
CA LYS A 55 -14.19 5.23 -1.25
C LYS A 55 -13.10 6.10 -1.86
N SER A 56 -11.86 5.61 -1.85
CA SER A 56 -10.72 6.36 -2.38
C SER A 56 -9.58 5.40 -2.73
N TYR A 57 -8.60 5.92 -3.46
CA TYR A 57 -7.41 5.21 -3.88
C TYR A 57 -6.18 5.80 -3.20
N ALA A 58 -5.26 4.93 -2.78
CA ALA A 58 -3.94 5.31 -2.32
C ALA A 58 -2.90 4.82 -3.33
N HIS A 59 -1.81 5.57 -3.49
CA HIS A 59 -0.71 5.17 -4.36
C HIS A 59 0.47 4.67 -3.51
N LEU A 60 0.82 3.40 -3.69
CA LEU A 60 1.93 2.75 -3.01
C LEU A 60 3.12 2.60 -3.95
N VAL A 61 4.30 2.96 -3.47
CA VAL A 61 5.57 2.77 -4.19
C VAL A 61 6.40 1.74 -3.44
N PRO A 62 6.87 0.65 -4.07
CA PRO A 62 7.73 -0.32 -3.41
C PRO A 62 8.97 0.35 -2.79
N HIS A 63 9.19 0.13 -1.50
CA HIS A 63 10.37 0.60 -0.78
C HIS A 63 11.38 -0.53 -0.68
N PHE A 64 12.52 -0.35 -1.33
CA PHE A 64 13.56 -1.37 -1.44
C PHE A 64 14.67 -1.26 -0.39
N GLY A 65 14.67 -0.22 0.45
CA GLY A 65 15.77 0.09 1.36
C GLY A 65 16.99 0.63 0.61
N GLU A 66 18.18 0.39 1.15
CA GLU A 66 19.46 0.90 0.61
C GLU A 66 19.78 0.32 -0.79
N ALA A 67 19.45 -0.94 -1.02
CA ALA A 67 19.66 -1.63 -2.29
C ALA A 67 18.48 -2.54 -2.63
N ALA A 68 18.02 -2.48 -3.87
CA ALA A 68 17.01 -3.41 -4.38
C ALA A 68 17.59 -4.81 -4.59
N ASP A 69 16.78 -5.84 -4.32
CA ASP A 69 17.13 -7.21 -4.69
C ASP A 69 17.23 -7.30 -6.23
N ASN A 70 18.35 -7.82 -6.74
CA ASN A 70 18.61 -7.94 -8.17
C ASN A 70 17.60 -8.84 -8.92
N ARG A 71 16.80 -9.62 -8.20
CA ARG A 71 15.70 -10.43 -8.75
C ARG A 71 14.44 -9.60 -9.01
N PHE A 72 14.37 -8.37 -8.49
CA PHE A 72 13.25 -7.48 -8.71
C PHE A 72 13.22 -6.99 -10.15
N THR A 73 12.04 -7.08 -10.73
CA THR A 73 11.71 -6.60 -12.06
C THR A 73 10.51 -5.68 -11.96
N SER A 74 10.23 -4.94 -13.03
CA SER A 74 9.04 -4.08 -13.08
C SER A 74 7.73 -4.85 -12.87
N THR A 75 7.70 -6.16 -13.14
CA THR A 75 6.50 -6.99 -13.05
C THR A 75 6.35 -7.72 -11.72
N ASN A 76 7.42 -7.88 -10.92
CA ASN A 76 7.37 -8.64 -9.67
C ASN A 76 7.65 -7.80 -8.42
N SER A 77 8.15 -6.58 -8.57
CA SER A 77 8.63 -5.76 -7.45
C SER A 77 7.52 -5.44 -6.46
N PHE A 78 6.33 -5.10 -6.96
CA PHE A 78 5.17 -4.81 -6.12
C PHE A 78 4.68 -6.03 -5.32
N HIS A 79 4.77 -7.23 -5.92
CA HIS A 79 4.40 -8.47 -5.23
C HIS A 79 5.46 -8.92 -4.23
N SER A 80 6.74 -8.62 -4.51
CA SER A 80 7.87 -9.15 -3.74
C SER A 80 8.31 -8.23 -2.61
N ALA A 81 8.08 -6.92 -2.74
CA ALA A 81 8.43 -5.94 -1.70
C ALA A 81 7.57 -6.12 -0.44
N GLN A 82 8.23 -5.96 0.72
CA GLN A 82 7.59 -6.07 2.04
C GLN A 82 7.23 -4.70 2.64
N SER A 83 7.90 -3.64 2.19
CA SER A 83 7.64 -2.27 2.59
C SER A 83 7.32 -1.39 1.40
N PHE A 84 6.51 -0.37 1.64
CA PHE A 84 6.03 0.56 0.62
C PHE A 84 6.05 1.98 1.18
N TRP A 85 6.33 2.96 0.35
CA TRP A 85 6.00 4.34 0.64
C TRP A 85 4.55 4.61 0.29
N LEU A 86 3.83 5.29 1.19
CA LEU A 86 2.54 5.87 0.89
C LEU A 86 2.75 7.24 0.24
N ASN A 87 2.48 7.35 -1.06
CA ASN A 87 2.67 8.59 -1.79
C ASN A 87 1.54 9.57 -1.50
N SER A 88 1.74 10.42 -0.48
CA SER A 88 0.79 11.47 -0.08
C SER A 88 0.58 12.53 -1.15
N TYR A 89 1.50 12.69 -2.12
CA TYR A 89 1.40 13.67 -3.20
C TYR A 89 0.51 13.22 -4.37
N PHE A 90 0.03 11.97 -4.37
CA PHE A 90 -0.80 11.44 -5.44
C PHE A 90 -2.16 12.16 -5.56
N ASP A 91 -2.69 12.60 -4.42
CA ASP A 91 -4.02 13.17 -4.30
C ASP A 91 -3.98 14.28 -3.24
N LYS A 92 -4.64 15.42 -3.48
CA LYS A 92 -4.54 16.59 -2.60
C LYS A 92 -5.23 16.32 -1.25
N GLU A 93 -6.31 15.56 -1.23
CA GLU A 93 -7.02 15.17 -0.01
C GLU A 93 -6.14 14.26 0.84
N PHE A 94 -5.44 13.31 0.23
CA PHE A 94 -4.41 12.51 0.90
C PHE A 94 -3.23 13.34 1.41
N TYR A 95 -2.74 14.30 0.63
CA TYR A 95 -1.66 15.18 1.05
C TYR A 95 -2.02 15.93 2.33
N TYR A 96 -3.18 16.57 2.38
CA TYR A 96 -3.62 17.32 3.56
C TYR A 96 -3.95 16.42 4.76
N ALA A 97 -4.41 15.20 4.54
CA ALA A 97 -4.71 14.27 5.62
C ALA A 97 -3.47 13.70 6.32
N LEU A 98 -2.31 13.73 5.66
CA LEU A 98 -1.05 13.10 6.12
C LEU A 98 0.09 14.11 6.36
N SER A 99 -0.13 15.40 6.14
CA SER A 99 0.88 16.47 6.34
C SER A 99 0.89 17.05 7.75
#